data_AF-A0A9J7JFI0-F1
#
_entry.id   AF-A0A9J7JFI0-F1
#
_cell.length_a   1.000
_cell.length_b   1.000
_cell.length_c   1.000
_cell.angle_alpha   90.00
_cell.angle_beta   90.00
_cell.angle_gamma   90.00
#
_symmetry.space_group_name_H-M   'P 1'
#
loop_
_entity.id
_entity.type
_entity.pdbx_description
1 polymer ?
#
loop_
_entity_poly.entity_id
_entity_poly.type
_entity_poly.pdbx_seq_one_letter_code
_entity_poly.pdbx_strand_id
1 'polypeptide(L)'
;MSHKLRVGAIRFFAFVLSKIFKQIFSKVCVNEDGIQKLQRAVQEHPVVLLPSHRSYIDFLMLSFVLYNYDLPVPVIAAGMDFLGMKLVGELLRMSGAFFMRRTFGGNKLYWAVFSEYVKTMLRNGYAPVEFFLEGTRSRSAKTLIPKFGLLNIVMEPFFKREVFDTYFVPISISYDKILEETLYAYELLGIPKPKESTTGLLKARRILSENFGSIHVYFGDPVSLRSLASGRLCRNPYNLVPRYIPQKQSEDVHSFVTEVAYRIQLLQIENLALNPWLLVVAILLQNQLSMDLDTLVEKTLWLKGLTQAFGGFLLWPDNQLPEEVVQSSILLHSNLASLVNDRVVLKVESGCSEMVKGIVLRHINLLMCSAYRNQLLNIFVRPSLVAVALHMTPGLRKEDVFSCFSFLRNVFSDEFIFLPGNTLRDFEEGCYLLCKTEAIQMTGKAIIITNKGNAVLEFLIGLFKPFVESYQIVSKYLLHEEEDCFTEKQYLVAVRKFTSQLLDQGASQCFDALSSDLQKNALAAFVRLGVVERKKVDNNYVFSVNEPATSKLQEMLGCKTSIGKPATAKL
;
A
#
# COMPACT_ATOMS: atom_id res chain seq x y z
N MET A 1 -19.05 -5.96 22.13
CA MET A 1 -18.14 -6.10 20.97
C MET A 1 -18.85 -6.58 19.71
N SER A 2 -19.97 -7.31 19.81
CA SER A 2 -20.74 -7.80 18.66
C SER A 2 -21.54 -6.72 17.93
N HIS A 3 -21.78 -6.95 16.64
CA HIS A 3 -22.70 -6.18 15.82
C HIS A 3 -24.17 -6.45 16.22
N LYS A 4 -25.10 -5.61 15.73
CA LYS A 4 -26.56 -5.80 15.90
C LYS A 4 -27.37 -5.84 14.60
N LEU A 5 -26.81 -5.35 13.47
CA LEU A 5 -27.46 -5.27 12.15
C LEU A 5 -28.96 -4.89 12.21
N ARG A 6 -29.23 -3.65 12.61
CA ARG A 6 -30.58 -3.08 12.67
C ARG A 6 -30.89 -2.36 11.36
N VAL A 7 -31.88 -2.86 10.62
CA VAL A 7 -32.32 -2.31 9.34
C VAL A 7 -32.60 -0.80 9.41
N GLY A 8 -33.23 -0.32 10.49
CA GLY A 8 -33.48 1.11 10.67
C GLY A 8 -32.21 1.97 10.73
N ALA A 9 -31.16 1.49 11.39
CA ALA A 9 -29.88 2.19 11.44
C ALA A 9 -29.14 2.13 10.10
N ILE A 10 -29.19 0.98 9.42
CA ILE A 10 -28.61 0.80 8.09
C ILE A 10 -29.24 1.77 7.09
N ARG A 11 -30.59 1.84 7.05
CA ARG A 11 -31.34 2.78 6.21
C ARG A 11 -30.99 4.24 6.52
N PHE A 12 -30.86 4.58 7.80
CA PHE A 12 -30.44 5.91 8.22
C PHE A 12 -29.03 6.25 7.73
N PHE A 13 -28.06 5.35 7.88
CA PHE A 13 -26.71 5.56 7.34
C PHE A 13 -26.71 5.68 5.84
N ALA A 14 -27.41 4.81 5.12
CA ALA A 14 -27.49 4.87 3.66
C ALA A 14 -28.04 6.23 3.19
N PHE A 15 -29.08 6.74 3.85
CA PHE A 15 -29.63 8.07 3.56
C PHE A 15 -28.60 9.18 3.80
N VAL A 16 -27.95 9.20 4.97
CA VAL A 16 -26.97 10.23 5.33
C VAL A 16 -25.74 10.17 4.41
N LEU A 17 -25.20 8.97 4.16
CA LEU A 17 -24.06 8.76 3.28
C LEU A 17 -24.40 9.13 1.83
N SER A 18 -25.61 8.86 1.35
CA SER A 18 -26.04 9.32 0.02
C SER A 18 -25.95 10.84 -0.14
N LYS A 19 -26.35 11.59 0.90
CA LYS A 19 -26.23 13.07 0.89
C LYS A 19 -24.78 13.52 0.95
N ILE A 20 -23.97 12.90 1.82
CA ILE A 20 -22.54 13.25 1.96
C ILE A 20 -21.80 12.94 0.66
N PHE A 21 -21.93 11.74 0.11
CA PHE A 21 -21.20 11.32 -1.08
C PHE A 21 -21.59 12.12 -2.32
N LYS A 22 -22.87 12.47 -2.50
CA LYS A 22 -23.31 13.38 -3.60
C LYS A 22 -22.75 14.80 -3.46
N GLN A 23 -22.38 15.20 -2.25
CA GLN A 23 -21.87 16.53 -1.97
C GLN A 23 -20.35 16.62 -2.21
N ILE A 24 -19.59 15.58 -1.84
CA ILE A 24 -18.11 15.58 -1.89
C ILE A 24 -17.51 14.91 -3.13
N PHE A 25 -18.22 13.94 -3.71
CA PHE A 25 -17.77 13.23 -4.90
C PHE A 25 -18.65 13.57 -6.08
N SER A 26 -18.00 13.73 -7.24
CA SER A 26 -18.65 13.88 -8.52
C SER A 26 -19.38 12.59 -8.92
N LYS A 27 -18.79 11.43 -8.64
CA LYS A 27 -19.31 10.11 -9.01
C LYS A 27 -18.68 8.98 -8.20
N VAL A 28 -19.44 7.91 -7.98
CA VAL A 28 -18.96 6.64 -7.42
C VAL A 28 -19.13 5.59 -8.51
N CYS A 29 -18.01 5.13 -9.05
CA CYS A 29 -17.93 4.16 -10.13
C CYS A 29 -17.73 2.76 -9.54
N VAL A 30 -18.62 1.83 -9.87
CA VAL A 30 -18.55 0.44 -9.42
C VAL A 30 -18.58 -0.47 -10.64
N ASN A 31 -17.77 -1.54 -10.64
CA ASN A 31 -17.80 -2.53 -11.72
C ASN A 31 -18.98 -3.50 -11.55
N GLU A 32 -19.99 -3.38 -12.41
CA GLU A 32 -21.22 -4.19 -12.37
C GLU A 32 -20.97 -5.71 -12.47
N ASP A 33 -20.01 -6.14 -13.30
CA ASP A 33 -19.65 -7.56 -13.43
C ASP A 33 -19.16 -8.15 -12.09
N GLY A 34 -18.36 -7.39 -11.34
CA GLY A 34 -17.87 -7.79 -10.02
C GLY A 34 -19.01 -7.91 -9.00
N ILE A 35 -19.99 -7.00 -9.05
CA ILE A 35 -21.20 -7.08 -8.21
C ILE A 35 -22.01 -8.35 -8.53
N GLN A 36 -22.20 -8.67 -9.80
CA GLN A 36 -22.93 -9.89 -10.21
C GLN A 36 -22.22 -11.17 -9.78
N LYS A 37 -20.88 -11.19 -9.80
CA LYS A 37 -20.08 -12.31 -9.28
C LYS A 37 -20.17 -12.40 -7.77
N LEU A 38 -20.13 -11.28 -7.06
CA LEU A 38 -20.33 -11.22 -5.61
C LEU A 38 -21.73 -11.73 -5.21
N GLN A 39 -22.77 -11.34 -5.94
CA GLN A 39 -24.14 -11.78 -5.69
C GLN A 39 -24.26 -13.31 -5.76
N ARG A 40 -23.63 -13.94 -6.75
CA ARG A 40 -23.55 -15.41 -6.87
C ARG A 40 -22.77 -16.02 -5.71
N ALA A 41 -21.58 -15.47 -5.41
CA ALA A 41 -20.73 -16.00 -4.34
C ALA A 41 -21.42 -16.00 -2.96
N VAL A 42 -22.17 -14.94 -2.63
CA VAL A 42 -22.91 -14.83 -1.36
C VAL A 42 -24.03 -15.88 -1.22
N GLN A 43 -24.58 -16.38 -2.33
CA GLN A 43 -25.61 -17.43 -2.31
C GLN A 43 -25.03 -18.83 -2.15
N GLU A 44 -23.77 -19.05 -2.53
CA GLU A 44 -23.13 -20.37 -2.55
C GLU A 44 -22.40 -20.67 -1.24
N HIS A 45 -21.49 -19.79 -0.83
CA HIS A 45 -20.58 -20.02 0.29
C HIS A 45 -20.31 -18.74 1.09
N PRO A 46 -19.86 -18.85 2.36
CA PRO A 46 -19.47 -17.69 3.14
C PRO A 46 -18.45 -16.81 2.43
N VAL A 47 -18.70 -15.50 2.42
CA VAL A 47 -17.86 -14.51 1.74
C VAL A 47 -17.05 -13.68 2.73
N VAL A 48 -15.78 -13.47 2.42
CA VAL A 48 -14.91 -12.49 3.08
C VAL A 48 -14.55 -11.41 2.07
N LEU A 49 -14.93 -10.17 2.39
CA LEU A 49 -14.58 -8.99 1.61
C LEU A 49 -13.25 -8.45 2.10
N LEU A 50 -12.30 -8.32 1.17
CA LEU A 50 -10.93 -7.88 1.45
C LEU A 50 -10.65 -6.60 0.66
N PRO A 51 -11.08 -5.42 1.15
CA PRO A 51 -10.77 -4.13 0.54
C PRO A 51 -9.33 -3.65 0.82
N SER A 52 -8.79 -2.86 -0.11
CA SER A 52 -7.62 -2.00 0.12
C SER A 52 -7.96 -0.87 1.11
N HIS A 53 -7.01 -0.43 1.93
CA HIS A 53 -7.27 0.59 2.95
C HIS A 53 -6.52 1.91 2.70
N ARG A 54 -7.25 2.94 2.28
CA ARG A 54 -6.73 4.28 1.91
C ARG A 54 -7.41 5.41 2.69
N SER A 55 -8.70 5.30 3.02
CA SER A 55 -9.46 6.38 3.68
C SER A 55 -10.31 5.88 4.85
N TYR A 56 -10.74 6.78 5.74
CA TYR A 56 -11.73 6.45 6.77
C TYR A 56 -13.08 6.03 6.19
N ILE A 57 -13.39 6.46 4.97
CA ILE A 57 -14.68 6.17 4.37
C ILE A 57 -14.73 4.82 3.65
N ASP A 58 -13.62 4.07 3.54
CA ASP A 58 -13.56 2.82 2.77
C ASP A 58 -14.65 1.81 3.20
N PHE A 59 -14.76 1.51 4.49
CA PHE A 59 -15.73 0.55 5.01
C PHE A 59 -17.18 1.07 4.92
N LEU A 60 -17.36 2.39 5.04
CA LEU A 60 -18.67 3.04 4.86
C LEU A 60 -19.08 3.00 3.39
N MET A 61 -18.13 3.20 2.48
CA MET A 61 -18.33 3.14 1.04
C MET A 61 -18.74 1.74 0.62
N LEU A 62 -18.03 0.72 1.09
CA LEU A 62 -18.38 -0.67 0.77
C LEU A 62 -19.77 -1.05 1.29
N SER A 63 -20.09 -0.69 2.53
CA SER A 63 -21.43 -0.89 3.10
C SER A 63 -22.52 -0.16 2.32
N PHE A 64 -22.23 1.08 1.88
CA PHE A 64 -23.15 1.88 1.07
C PHE A 64 -23.37 1.26 -0.31
N VAL A 65 -22.32 0.83 -1.00
CA VAL A 65 -22.42 0.15 -2.29
C VAL A 65 -23.28 -1.11 -2.16
N LEU A 66 -22.94 -2.02 -1.22
CA LEU A 66 -23.70 -3.26 -1.02
C LEU A 66 -25.17 -3.00 -0.71
N TYR A 67 -25.46 -1.99 0.11
CA TYR A 67 -26.84 -1.60 0.40
C TYR A 67 -27.61 -1.14 -0.86
N ASN A 68 -26.98 -0.39 -1.77
CA ASN A 68 -27.65 0.10 -2.98
C ASN A 68 -27.84 -0.98 -4.05
N TYR A 69 -27.06 -2.06 -4.01
CA TYR A 69 -27.21 -3.23 -4.88
C TYR A 69 -28.05 -4.35 -4.25
N ASP A 70 -28.78 -4.06 -3.16
CA ASP A 70 -29.60 -5.02 -2.42
C ASP A 70 -28.82 -6.27 -1.94
N LEU A 71 -27.51 -6.10 -1.68
CA LEU A 71 -26.65 -7.13 -1.10
C LEU A 71 -26.60 -7.02 0.43
N PRO A 72 -26.38 -8.13 1.15
CA PRO A 72 -26.22 -8.08 2.60
C PRO A 72 -25.05 -7.17 3.01
N VAL A 73 -25.33 -6.18 3.86
CA VAL A 73 -24.31 -5.29 4.44
C VAL A 73 -23.33 -6.13 5.29
N PRO A 74 -22.02 -5.91 5.16
CA PRO A 74 -21.03 -6.76 5.81
C PRO A 74 -20.97 -6.55 7.32
N VAL A 75 -20.46 -7.56 8.03
CA VAL A 75 -19.98 -7.42 9.40
C VAL A 75 -18.51 -7.01 9.40
N ILE A 76 -18.21 -5.86 9.99
CA ILE A 76 -16.95 -5.14 9.76
C ILE A 76 -16.05 -5.22 10.99
N ALA A 77 -14.81 -5.67 10.82
CA ALA A 77 -13.79 -5.62 11.85
C ALA A 77 -13.29 -4.17 12.06
N ALA A 78 -13.76 -3.50 13.11
CA ALA A 78 -13.42 -2.11 13.43
C ALA A 78 -12.43 -2.00 14.61
N GLY A 79 -11.55 -1.01 14.57
CA GLY A 79 -10.68 -0.70 15.70
C GLY A 79 -11.44 -0.10 16.89
N MET A 80 -10.99 -0.38 18.12
CA MET A 80 -11.63 0.17 19.33
C MET A 80 -11.68 1.69 19.43
N ASP A 81 -10.86 2.43 18.67
CA ASP A 81 -10.84 3.90 18.69
C ASP A 81 -12.24 4.52 18.45
N PHE A 82 -13.06 3.89 17.61
CA PHE A 82 -14.43 4.34 17.31
C PHE A 82 -15.41 4.10 18.46
N LEU A 83 -15.14 3.14 19.35
CA LEU A 83 -15.96 2.87 20.53
C LEU A 83 -15.93 4.04 21.52
N GLY A 84 -14.86 4.85 21.51
CA GLY A 84 -14.74 6.06 22.33
C GLY A 84 -15.83 7.10 22.02
N MET A 85 -16.42 7.06 20.82
CA MET A 85 -17.47 7.97 20.37
C MET A 85 -18.85 7.32 20.60
N LYS A 86 -19.37 7.33 21.83
CA LYS A 86 -20.56 6.56 22.26
C LYS A 86 -21.71 6.50 21.22
N LEU A 87 -22.15 7.64 20.68
CA LEU A 87 -23.26 7.69 19.72
C LEU A 87 -22.87 7.09 18.35
N VAL A 88 -21.74 7.50 17.79
CA VAL A 88 -21.25 7.01 16.50
C VAL A 88 -20.88 5.54 16.57
N GLY A 89 -20.18 5.13 17.64
CA GLY A 89 -19.82 3.73 17.88
C GLY A 89 -21.03 2.82 18.03
N GLU A 90 -22.10 3.26 18.70
CA GLU A 90 -23.35 2.49 18.78
C GLU A 90 -24.06 2.39 17.43
N LEU A 91 -24.12 3.48 16.67
CA LEU A 91 -24.67 3.48 15.32
C LEU A 91 -23.89 2.52 14.39
N LEU A 92 -22.55 2.58 14.42
CA LEU A 92 -21.69 1.64 13.68
C LEU A 92 -21.96 0.19 14.08
N ARG A 93 -22.11 -0.08 15.39
CA ARG A 93 -22.45 -1.41 15.90
C ARG A 93 -23.82 -1.89 15.40
N MET A 94 -24.79 -0.98 15.35
CA MET A 94 -26.10 -1.23 14.77
C MET A 94 -26.04 -1.48 13.26
N SER A 95 -24.94 -1.15 12.59
CA SER A 95 -24.82 -1.22 11.13
C SER A 95 -23.81 -2.27 10.66
N GLY A 96 -23.31 -3.13 11.55
CA GLY A 96 -22.45 -4.27 11.18
C GLY A 96 -21.07 -4.26 11.85
N ALA A 97 -20.65 -3.16 12.47
CA ALA A 97 -19.31 -3.08 13.06
C ALA A 97 -19.17 -3.95 14.34
N PHE A 98 -18.06 -4.67 14.43
CA PHE A 98 -17.60 -5.33 15.64
C PHE A 98 -16.17 -4.90 15.98
N PHE A 99 -15.88 -4.73 17.27
CA PHE A 99 -14.68 -4.02 17.70
C PHE A 99 -13.55 -4.95 18.15
N MET A 100 -12.36 -4.73 17.61
CA MET A 100 -11.13 -5.45 17.98
C MET A 100 -10.07 -4.54 18.62
N ARG A 101 -9.36 -5.09 19.61
CA ARG A 101 -8.19 -4.43 20.21
C ARG A 101 -7.03 -4.38 19.23
N ARG A 102 -6.24 -3.30 19.26
CA ARG A 102 -4.96 -3.22 18.52
C ARG A 102 -3.92 -4.20 19.03
N THR A 103 -3.92 -4.46 20.33
CA THR A 103 -3.05 -5.46 20.97
C THR A 103 -3.90 -6.34 21.86
N PHE A 104 -3.65 -7.65 21.82
CA PHE A 104 -4.36 -8.61 22.68
C PHE A 104 -3.64 -8.82 24.02
N GLY A 105 -2.42 -8.31 24.18
CA GLY A 105 -1.68 -8.31 25.46
C GLY A 105 -1.54 -9.69 26.11
N GLY A 106 -1.50 -10.77 25.32
CA GLY A 106 -1.48 -12.14 25.83
C GLY A 106 -2.81 -12.63 26.44
N ASN A 107 -3.89 -11.85 26.35
CA ASN A 107 -5.21 -12.21 26.88
C ASN A 107 -5.86 -13.31 26.02
N LYS A 108 -5.64 -14.56 26.44
CA LYS A 108 -6.13 -15.76 25.75
C LYS A 108 -7.66 -15.84 25.70
N LEU A 109 -8.35 -15.42 26.76
CA LEU A 109 -9.82 -15.44 26.81
C LEU A 109 -10.43 -14.49 25.79
N TYR A 110 -9.91 -13.27 25.72
CA TYR A 110 -10.33 -12.29 24.71
C TYR A 110 -10.15 -12.86 23.30
N TRP A 111 -8.98 -13.44 23.00
CA TRP A 111 -8.68 -14.01 21.69
C TRP A 111 -9.63 -15.17 21.36
N ALA A 112 -9.91 -16.05 22.32
CA ALA A 112 -10.82 -17.18 22.13
C ALA A 112 -12.25 -16.70 21.80
N VAL A 113 -12.79 -15.76 22.60
CA VAL A 113 -14.14 -15.21 22.38
C VAL A 113 -14.23 -14.45 21.05
N PHE A 114 -13.24 -13.63 20.75
CA PHE A 114 -13.18 -12.88 19.49
C PHE A 114 -13.10 -13.82 18.27
N SER A 115 -12.22 -14.81 18.33
CA SER A 115 -12.05 -15.78 17.25
C SER A 115 -13.33 -16.58 17.01
N GLU A 116 -13.96 -17.06 18.08
CA GLU A 116 -15.20 -17.85 17.97
C GLU A 116 -16.36 -17.03 17.40
N TYR A 117 -16.44 -15.75 17.77
CA TYR A 117 -17.42 -14.84 17.21
C TYR A 117 -17.26 -14.70 15.68
N VAL A 118 -16.04 -14.46 15.18
CA VAL A 118 -15.78 -14.34 13.73
C VAL A 118 -16.05 -15.65 13.00
N LYS A 119 -15.62 -16.79 13.56
CA LYS A 119 -15.92 -18.12 13.00
C LYS A 119 -17.41 -18.38 12.91
N THR A 120 -18.18 -17.97 13.91
CA THR A 120 -19.64 -18.09 13.91
C THR A 120 -20.27 -17.32 12.76
N MET A 121 -19.75 -16.13 12.41
CA MET A 121 -20.25 -15.38 11.25
C MET A 121 -20.07 -16.17 9.96
N LEU A 122 -18.92 -16.80 9.77
CA LEU A 122 -18.64 -17.62 8.59
C LEU A 122 -19.45 -18.90 8.57
N ARG A 123 -19.62 -19.60 9.70
CA ARG A 123 -20.45 -20.81 9.77
C ARG A 123 -21.91 -20.52 9.44
N ASN A 124 -22.43 -19.38 9.89
CA ASN A 124 -23.82 -19.01 9.65
C ASN A 124 -24.03 -18.47 8.23
N GLY A 125 -23.03 -17.82 7.63
CA GLY A 125 -23.02 -17.39 6.23
C GLY A 125 -24.04 -16.31 5.84
N TYR A 126 -24.79 -15.72 6.79
CA TYR A 126 -25.89 -14.78 6.49
C TYR A 126 -25.43 -13.38 6.03
N ALA A 127 -24.18 -13.01 6.30
CA ALA A 127 -23.60 -11.74 5.90
C ALA A 127 -22.09 -11.90 5.63
N PRO A 128 -21.53 -11.18 4.64
CA PRO A 128 -20.09 -11.17 4.40
C PRO A 128 -19.32 -10.62 5.59
N VAL A 129 -18.12 -11.15 5.83
CA VAL A 129 -17.17 -10.58 6.80
C VAL A 129 -16.23 -9.63 6.08
N GLU A 130 -16.09 -8.40 6.57
CA GLU A 130 -15.18 -7.40 5.99
C GLU A 130 -14.02 -7.10 6.93
N PHE A 131 -12.80 -7.13 6.38
CA PHE A 131 -11.63 -6.56 7.04
C PHE A 131 -10.51 -6.20 6.05
N PHE A 132 -9.60 -5.32 6.50
CA PHE A 132 -8.46 -4.88 5.72
C PHE A 132 -7.24 -5.76 5.98
N LEU A 133 -6.72 -6.43 4.94
CA LEU A 133 -5.50 -7.26 5.05
C LEU A 133 -4.29 -6.45 5.54
N GLU A 134 -4.21 -5.18 5.17
CA GLU A 134 -3.15 -4.25 5.55
C GLU A 134 -3.15 -3.93 7.07
N GLY A 135 -4.30 -4.10 7.74
CA GLY A 135 -4.50 -3.82 9.17
C GLY A 135 -4.52 -2.34 9.56
N THR A 136 -4.08 -1.43 8.69
CA THR A 136 -4.14 0.02 8.85
C THR A 136 -4.23 0.70 7.49
N ARG A 137 -4.68 1.95 7.45
CA ARG A 137 -4.65 2.80 6.25
C ARG A 137 -3.21 3.12 5.87
N SER A 138 -2.93 3.08 4.57
CA SER A 138 -1.66 3.55 4.04
C SER A 138 -1.61 5.07 4.02
N ARG A 139 -0.58 5.67 4.63
CA ARG A 139 -0.35 7.14 4.62
C ARG A 139 0.40 7.57 3.38
N SER A 140 1.25 6.69 2.87
CA SER A 140 2.04 6.87 1.65
C SER A 140 1.33 6.36 0.38
N ALA A 141 0.08 5.90 0.51
CA ALA A 141 -0.76 5.28 -0.53
C ALA A 141 -0.19 4.00 -1.19
N LYS A 142 0.96 3.48 -0.72
CA LYS A 142 1.48 2.15 -1.08
C LYS A 142 0.62 1.04 -0.48
N THR A 143 0.59 -0.12 -1.11
CA THR A 143 -0.01 -1.33 -0.50
C THR A 143 0.91 -1.84 0.61
N LEU A 144 0.36 -1.98 1.82
CA LEU A 144 1.13 -2.44 2.99
C LEU A 144 1.22 -3.96 3.08
N ILE A 145 2.28 -4.46 3.69
CA ILE A 145 2.48 -5.89 3.98
C ILE A 145 1.30 -6.47 4.79
N PRO A 146 0.77 -7.64 4.42
CA PRO A 146 -0.46 -8.15 5.00
C PRO A 146 -0.27 -8.60 6.46
N LYS A 147 -1.36 -8.53 7.24
CA LYS A 147 -1.43 -9.04 8.61
C LYS A 147 -2.24 -10.33 8.64
N PHE A 148 -1.63 -11.40 9.15
CA PHE A 148 -2.21 -12.74 9.10
C PHE A 148 -3.21 -13.05 10.23
N GLY A 149 -3.33 -12.20 11.26
CA GLY A 149 -4.08 -12.51 12.48
C GLY A 149 -5.56 -12.85 12.21
N LEU A 150 -6.30 -11.91 11.62
CA LEU A 150 -7.71 -12.12 11.30
C LEU A 150 -7.90 -13.09 10.12
N LEU A 151 -6.97 -13.08 9.17
CA LEU A 151 -6.96 -14.03 8.05
C LEU A 151 -6.91 -15.49 8.52
N ASN A 152 -6.07 -15.80 9.52
CA ASN A 152 -6.02 -17.11 10.15
C ASN A 152 -7.37 -17.52 10.76
N ILE A 153 -8.05 -16.59 11.44
CA ILE A 153 -9.35 -16.86 12.07
C ILE A 153 -10.40 -17.18 11.00
N VAL A 154 -10.42 -16.45 9.88
CA VAL A 154 -11.43 -16.67 8.83
C VAL A 154 -11.17 -17.91 7.97
N MET A 155 -9.92 -18.38 7.86
CA MET A 155 -9.60 -19.62 7.14
C MET A 155 -9.81 -20.88 8.01
N GLU A 156 -9.82 -20.74 9.33
CA GLU A 156 -9.90 -21.88 10.25
C GLU A 156 -11.17 -22.74 10.09
N PRO A 157 -12.39 -22.17 9.92
CA PRO A 157 -13.59 -22.97 9.67
C PRO A 157 -13.46 -23.90 8.45
N PHE A 158 -12.78 -23.46 7.39
CA PHE A 158 -12.52 -24.27 6.20
C PHE A 158 -11.51 -25.39 6.48
N PHE A 159 -10.44 -25.09 7.24
CA PHE A 159 -9.44 -26.10 7.64
C PHE A 159 -10.07 -27.20 8.50
N LYS A 160 -10.95 -26.81 9.42
CA LYS A 160 -11.69 -27.71 10.33
C LYS A 160 -12.93 -28.35 9.70
N ARG A 161 -13.20 -28.10 8.41
CA ARG A 161 -14.37 -28.63 7.68
C ARG A 161 -15.71 -28.28 8.36
N GLU A 162 -15.77 -27.09 8.95
CA GLU A 162 -17.02 -26.50 9.46
C GLU A 162 -17.79 -25.80 8.34
N VAL A 163 -17.09 -25.38 7.29
CA VAL A 163 -17.66 -24.89 6.03
C VAL A 163 -17.04 -25.64 4.85
N PHE A 164 -17.79 -25.79 3.77
CA PHE A 164 -17.33 -26.50 2.57
C PHE A 164 -16.24 -25.71 1.82
N ASP A 165 -16.48 -24.42 1.66
CA ASP A 165 -15.58 -23.44 1.04
C ASP A 165 -15.82 -22.05 1.67
N THR A 166 -14.90 -21.12 1.42
CA THR A 166 -15.01 -19.70 1.74
C THR A 166 -14.50 -18.92 0.55
N TYR A 167 -15.27 -17.92 0.09
CA TYR A 167 -14.84 -17.04 -1.00
C TYR A 167 -14.15 -15.79 -0.46
N PHE A 168 -12.97 -15.51 -0.98
CA PHE A 168 -12.23 -14.27 -0.72
C PHE A 168 -12.39 -13.33 -1.89
N VAL A 169 -12.98 -12.16 -1.66
CA VAL A 169 -13.24 -11.16 -2.70
C VAL A 169 -12.24 -10.02 -2.55
N PRO A 170 -11.20 -9.94 -3.41
CA PRO A 170 -10.30 -8.79 -3.43
C PRO A 170 -11.06 -7.56 -3.92
N ILE A 171 -10.97 -6.45 -3.19
CA ILE A 171 -11.61 -5.19 -3.56
C ILE A 171 -10.56 -4.08 -3.57
N SER A 172 -10.48 -3.34 -4.67
CA SER A 172 -9.64 -2.14 -4.80
C SER A 172 -10.51 -0.90 -4.74
N ILE A 173 -10.09 0.08 -3.94
CA ILE A 173 -10.76 1.38 -3.79
C ILE A 173 -9.75 2.46 -4.18
N SER A 174 -10.07 3.19 -5.24
CA SER A 174 -9.21 4.24 -5.81
C SER A 174 -9.93 5.58 -5.75
N TYR A 175 -9.18 6.64 -5.45
CA TYR A 175 -9.69 7.98 -5.24
C TYR A 175 -9.00 8.95 -6.19
N ASP A 176 -9.75 9.87 -6.79
CA ASP A 176 -9.13 11.02 -7.47
C ASP A 176 -8.38 11.86 -6.44
N LYS A 177 -9.05 12.24 -5.34
CA LYS A 177 -8.45 12.95 -4.20
C LYS A 177 -8.82 12.30 -2.87
N ILE A 178 -7.82 11.98 -2.05
CA ILE A 178 -8.04 11.40 -0.71
C ILE A 178 -8.35 12.51 0.29
N LEU A 179 -9.41 12.34 1.09
CA LEU A 179 -9.85 13.34 2.08
C LEU A 179 -8.77 13.65 3.13
N GLU A 180 -8.00 12.64 3.52
CA GLU A 180 -7.00 12.73 4.57
C GLU A 180 -5.58 13.03 4.06
N GLU A 181 -5.38 13.40 2.78
CA GLU A 181 -4.04 13.53 2.18
C GLU A 181 -3.08 14.44 2.98
N THR A 182 -3.55 15.60 3.44
CA THR A 182 -2.74 16.54 4.24
C THR A 182 -2.45 15.98 5.63
N LEU A 183 -3.43 15.32 6.24
CA LEU A 183 -3.25 14.69 7.55
C LEU A 183 -2.21 13.56 7.46
N TYR A 184 -2.24 12.77 6.39
CA TYR A 184 -1.26 11.71 6.15
C TYR A 184 0.14 12.27 5.97
N ALA A 185 0.32 13.35 5.21
CA ALA A 185 1.63 13.99 5.09
C ALA A 185 2.18 14.46 6.46
N TYR A 186 1.34 15.04 7.33
CA TYR A 186 1.73 15.38 8.70
C TYR A 186 2.12 14.14 9.53
N GLU A 187 1.33 13.07 9.46
CA GLU A 187 1.64 11.81 10.17
C GLU A 187 2.97 11.20 9.66
N LEU A 188 3.25 11.25 8.36
CA LEU A 188 4.51 10.79 7.78
C LEU A 188 5.71 11.58 8.33
N LEU A 189 5.53 12.88 8.59
CA LEU A 189 6.56 13.73 9.20
C LEU A 189 6.67 13.57 10.73
N GLY A 190 5.95 12.61 11.31
CA GLY A 190 6.01 12.28 12.73
C GLY A 190 5.12 13.13 13.62
N ILE A 191 4.25 13.97 13.06
CA ILE A 191 3.25 14.68 13.86
C ILE A 191 2.21 13.66 14.33
N PRO A 192 1.94 13.58 15.65
CA PRO A 192 1.01 12.60 16.17
C PRO A 192 -0.40 12.86 15.65
N LYS A 193 -1.07 11.76 15.31
CA LYS A 193 -2.46 11.76 14.88
C LYS A 193 -3.35 12.48 15.92
N PRO A 194 -4.25 13.40 15.52
CA PRO A 194 -5.23 13.97 16.42
C PRO A 194 -6.17 12.87 16.94
N LYS A 195 -6.58 12.95 18.22
CA LYS A 195 -7.58 12.02 18.76
C LYS A 195 -8.90 12.21 18.00
N GLU A 196 -9.50 11.11 17.56
CA GLU A 196 -10.83 11.13 16.96
C GLU A 196 -11.82 11.73 17.95
N SER A 197 -12.55 12.75 17.51
CA SER A 197 -13.45 13.51 18.37
C SER A 197 -14.68 13.95 17.58
N THR A 198 -15.80 14.09 18.28
CA THR A 198 -17.06 14.61 17.73
C THR A 198 -16.91 16.05 17.21
N THR A 199 -16.02 16.84 17.79
CA THR A 199 -15.66 18.20 17.32
C THR A 199 -14.88 18.18 16.01
N GLY A 200 -14.05 17.16 15.76
CA GLY A 200 -13.40 16.92 14.46
C GLY A 200 -14.41 16.68 13.34
N LEU A 201 -15.47 15.91 13.62
CA LEU A 201 -16.57 15.68 12.66
C LEU A 201 -17.34 16.96 12.29
N LEU A 202 -17.45 17.93 13.20
CA LEU A 202 -18.12 19.21 12.92
C LEU A 202 -17.27 20.14 12.04
N LYS A 203 -15.93 20.10 12.18
CA LYS A 203 -14.99 20.80 11.28
C LYS A 203 -14.96 20.22 9.86
N ALA A 204 -15.47 19.00 9.67
CA ALA A 204 -15.62 18.38 8.36
C ALA A 204 -16.61 19.12 7.43
N ARG A 205 -17.37 20.12 7.93
CA ARG A 205 -18.21 20.98 7.08
C ARG A 205 -17.43 21.69 5.97
N ARG A 206 -16.17 22.04 6.21
CA ARG A 206 -15.29 22.63 5.17
C ARG A 206 -14.89 21.60 4.10
N ILE A 207 -14.74 20.34 4.50
CA ILE A 207 -14.49 19.22 3.58
C ILE A 207 -15.73 19.00 2.68
N LEU A 208 -16.95 19.17 3.22
CA LEU A 208 -18.17 19.08 2.42
C LEU A 208 -18.29 20.14 1.30
N SER A 209 -17.50 21.20 1.32
CA SER A 209 -17.48 22.22 0.26
C SER A 209 -16.38 22.00 -0.80
N GLU A 210 -15.52 21.00 -0.63
CA GLU A 210 -14.46 20.68 -1.59
C GLU A 210 -14.91 19.58 -2.56
N ASN A 211 -14.39 19.64 -3.78
CA ASN A 211 -14.55 18.57 -4.78
C ASN A 211 -13.41 17.56 -4.64
N PHE A 212 -13.74 16.30 -4.37
CA PHE A 212 -12.77 15.20 -4.29
C PHE A 212 -12.74 14.31 -5.54
N GLY A 213 -13.44 14.72 -6.60
CA GLY A 213 -13.52 13.97 -7.85
C GLY A 213 -14.33 12.70 -7.69
N SER A 214 -13.82 11.60 -8.23
CA SER A 214 -14.50 10.32 -8.34
C SER A 214 -13.91 9.29 -7.38
N ILE A 215 -14.73 8.31 -7.00
CA ILE A 215 -14.27 7.07 -6.35
C ILE A 215 -14.50 5.92 -7.30
N HIS A 216 -13.53 5.03 -7.40
CA HIS A 216 -13.62 3.81 -8.16
C HIS A 216 -13.50 2.62 -7.22
N VAL A 217 -14.57 1.84 -7.12
CA VAL A 217 -14.64 0.61 -6.33
C VAL A 217 -14.69 -0.57 -7.29
N TYR A 218 -13.64 -1.38 -7.28
CA TYR A 218 -13.55 -2.55 -8.14
C TYR A 218 -13.60 -3.83 -7.30
N PHE A 219 -14.63 -4.63 -7.51
CA PHE A 219 -14.80 -5.97 -6.99
C PHE A 219 -14.13 -6.97 -7.92
N GLY A 220 -13.04 -7.58 -7.46
CA GLY A 220 -12.36 -8.65 -8.20
C GLY A 220 -13.07 -9.99 -8.08
N ASP A 221 -12.56 -10.97 -8.83
CA ASP A 221 -13.17 -12.30 -8.88
C ASP A 221 -13.13 -12.99 -7.51
N PRO A 222 -14.26 -13.57 -7.05
CA PRO A 222 -14.28 -14.37 -5.83
C PRO A 222 -13.30 -15.56 -5.91
N VAL A 223 -12.35 -15.61 -4.97
CA VAL A 223 -11.32 -16.63 -4.92
C VAL A 223 -11.73 -17.74 -3.95
N SER A 224 -11.95 -18.95 -4.48
CA SER A 224 -12.27 -20.15 -3.69
C SER A 224 -11.07 -20.58 -2.83
N LEU A 225 -11.24 -20.57 -1.52
CA LEU A 225 -10.25 -21.09 -0.58
C LEU A 225 -10.01 -22.60 -0.80
N ARG A 226 -11.06 -23.35 -1.14
CA ARG A 226 -10.99 -24.77 -1.49
C ARG A 226 -10.14 -25.02 -2.72
N SER A 227 -10.32 -24.22 -3.77
CA SER A 227 -9.53 -24.30 -5.00
C SER A 227 -8.06 -24.01 -4.72
N LEU A 228 -7.77 -22.96 -3.94
CA LEU A 228 -6.40 -22.63 -3.53
C LEU A 228 -5.73 -23.74 -2.71
N ALA A 229 -6.48 -24.40 -1.82
CA ALA A 229 -5.97 -25.47 -0.96
C ALA A 229 -5.81 -26.82 -1.69
N SER A 230 -6.43 -26.99 -2.87
CA SER A 230 -6.44 -28.26 -3.61
C SER A 230 -5.04 -28.73 -3.96
N GLY A 231 -4.69 -29.94 -3.55
CA GLY A 231 -3.35 -30.52 -3.77
C GLY A 231 -2.22 -29.90 -2.94
N ARG A 232 -2.50 -28.90 -2.09
CA ARG A 232 -1.49 -28.17 -1.30
C ARG A 232 -1.61 -28.37 0.21
N LEU A 233 -2.82 -28.62 0.71
CA LEU A 233 -3.06 -28.81 2.14
C LEU A 233 -3.78 -30.12 2.46
N CYS A 234 -3.19 -30.91 3.35
CA CYS A 234 -3.85 -32.06 3.95
C CYS A 234 -4.70 -31.60 5.14
N ARG A 235 -6.03 -31.67 5.01
CA ARG A 235 -6.98 -31.31 6.09
C ARG A 235 -7.30 -32.46 7.05
N ASN A 236 -6.75 -33.66 6.83
CA ASN A 236 -7.03 -34.84 7.67
C ASN A 236 -6.60 -34.69 9.14
N PRO A 237 -5.47 -34.01 9.49
CA PRO A 237 -5.08 -33.84 10.88
C PRO A 237 -6.13 -33.13 11.75
N TYR A 238 -6.94 -32.24 11.15
CA TYR A 238 -8.03 -31.56 11.86
C TYR A 238 -9.20 -32.49 12.23
N ASN A 239 -9.28 -33.69 11.64
CA ASN A 239 -10.27 -34.71 12.01
C ASN A 239 -9.82 -35.60 13.18
N LEU A 240 -8.53 -35.58 13.53
CA LEU A 240 -7.95 -36.47 14.54
C LEU A 240 -8.10 -35.94 15.96
N VAL A 241 -8.57 -34.70 16.12
CA VAL A 241 -8.74 -34.03 17.42
C VAL A 241 -10.09 -33.33 17.45
N PRO A 242 -10.81 -33.32 18.59
CA PRO A 242 -12.04 -32.57 18.73
C PRO A 242 -11.87 -31.09 18.34
N ARG A 243 -12.79 -30.57 17.51
CA ARG A 243 -12.66 -29.25 16.88
C ARG A 243 -12.58 -28.07 17.85
N TYR A 244 -13.12 -28.24 19.07
CA TYR A 244 -13.09 -27.23 20.12
C TYR A 244 -11.73 -27.10 20.82
N ILE A 245 -10.81 -28.05 20.62
CA ILE A 245 -9.47 -27.99 21.20
C ILE A 245 -8.60 -27.07 20.31
N PRO A 246 -7.97 -26.03 20.88
CA PRO A 246 -7.02 -25.20 20.15
C PRO A 246 -5.83 -26.04 19.67
N GLN A 247 -5.56 -26.00 18.38
CA GLN A 247 -4.38 -26.64 17.79
C GLN A 247 -3.39 -25.59 17.32
N LYS A 248 -2.10 -25.88 17.52
CA LYS A 248 -1.04 -25.13 16.84
C LYS A 248 -1.13 -25.48 15.35
N GLN A 249 -1.19 -24.46 14.50
CA GLN A 249 -1.16 -24.67 13.05
C GLN A 249 0.20 -25.25 12.64
N SER A 250 0.19 -26.14 11.64
CA SER A 250 1.44 -26.63 11.03
C SER A 250 2.14 -25.51 10.25
N GLU A 251 3.43 -25.69 9.99
CA GLU A 251 4.20 -24.76 9.15
C GLU A 251 3.62 -24.65 7.75
N ASP A 252 3.12 -25.75 7.18
CA ASP A 252 2.44 -25.75 5.88
C ASP A 252 1.21 -24.83 5.85
N VAL A 253 0.41 -24.84 6.93
CA VAL A 253 -0.77 -23.96 7.04
C VAL A 253 -0.34 -22.51 7.17
N HIS A 254 0.70 -22.22 7.94
CA HIS A 254 1.24 -20.87 8.05
C HIS A 254 1.79 -20.33 6.72
N SER A 255 2.53 -21.17 5.98
CA SER A 255 3.03 -20.84 4.65
C SER A 255 1.87 -20.59 3.67
N PHE A 256 0.86 -21.46 3.68
CA PHE A 256 -0.33 -21.31 2.85
C PHE A 256 -1.11 -20.03 3.16
N VAL A 257 -1.38 -19.73 4.43
CA VAL A 257 -2.05 -18.48 4.83
C VAL A 257 -1.26 -17.25 4.36
N THR A 258 0.07 -17.32 4.44
CA THR A 258 0.95 -16.26 3.94
C THR A 258 0.80 -16.10 2.43
N GLU A 259 0.92 -17.19 1.66
CA GLU A 259 0.76 -17.16 0.20
C GLU A 259 -0.61 -16.57 -0.21
N VAL A 260 -1.69 -17.03 0.43
CA VAL A 260 -3.05 -16.53 0.16
C VAL A 260 -3.15 -15.03 0.42
N ALA A 261 -2.60 -14.53 1.54
CA ALA A 261 -2.63 -13.10 1.87
C ALA A 261 -1.97 -12.23 0.78
N TYR A 262 -0.75 -12.60 0.39
CA TYR A 262 -0.01 -11.88 -0.65
C TYR A 262 -0.69 -12.00 -2.02
N ARG A 263 -1.26 -13.16 -2.34
CA ARG A 263 -2.00 -13.36 -3.60
C ARG A 263 -3.23 -12.45 -3.69
N ILE A 264 -4.03 -12.34 -2.61
CA ILE A 264 -5.18 -11.43 -2.60
C ILE A 264 -4.73 -9.98 -2.77
N GLN A 265 -3.64 -9.55 -2.13
CA GLN A 265 -3.13 -8.19 -2.32
C GLN A 265 -2.64 -7.92 -3.75
N LEU A 266 -2.01 -8.89 -4.40
CA LEU A 266 -1.64 -8.77 -5.82
C LEU A 266 -2.87 -8.62 -6.71
N LEU A 267 -3.97 -9.33 -6.42
CA LEU A 267 -5.25 -9.15 -7.13
C LEU A 267 -5.88 -7.78 -6.86
N GLN A 268 -5.73 -7.22 -5.66
CA GLN A 268 -6.14 -5.83 -5.40
C GLN A 268 -5.32 -4.82 -6.21
N ILE A 269 -4.00 -5.06 -6.35
CA ILE A 269 -3.10 -4.21 -7.13
C ILE A 269 -3.43 -4.27 -8.63
N GLU A 270 -3.67 -5.46 -9.17
CA GLU A 270 -4.03 -5.67 -10.57
C GLU A 270 -5.30 -4.90 -10.97
N ASN A 271 -6.26 -4.83 -10.05
CA ASN A 271 -7.53 -4.13 -10.23
C ASN A 271 -7.53 -2.68 -9.72
N LEU A 272 -6.35 -2.11 -9.41
CA LEU A 272 -6.25 -0.73 -8.95
C LEU A 272 -6.51 0.23 -10.11
N ALA A 273 -7.51 1.10 -9.97
CA ALA A 273 -7.86 2.05 -11.00
C ALA A 273 -6.99 3.31 -10.87
N LEU A 274 -6.23 3.61 -11.91
CA LEU A 274 -5.25 4.69 -11.91
C LEU A 274 -5.78 5.94 -12.58
N ASN A 275 -5.62 7.08 -11.91
CA ASN A 275 -6.06 8.37 -12.41
C ASN A 275 -4.96 9.10 -13.21
N PRO A 276 -5.32 9.94 -14.20
CA PRO A 276 -4.36 10.72 -14.98
C PRO A 276 -3.41 11.59 -14.12
N TRP A 277 -3.92 12.14 -13.02
CA TRP A 277 -3.14 12.92 -12.06
C TRP A 277 -1.89 12.18 -11.55
N LEU A 278 -1.96 10.86 -11.36
CA LEU A 278 -0.85 10.04 -10.88
C LEU A 278 0.34 10.10 -11.85
N LEU A 279 0.04 10.12 -13.17
CA LEU A 279 1.04 10.21 -14.23
C LEU A 279 1.66 11.60 -14.29
N VAL A 280 0.81 12.65 -14.23
CA VAL A 280 1.22 14.06 -14.23
C VAL A 280 2.18 14.34 -13.08
N VAL A 281 1.83 13.91 -11.86
CA VAL A 281 2.67 14.12 -10.68
C VAL A 281 3.98 13.34 -10.76
N ALA A 282 3.96 12.09 -11.26
CA ALA A 282 5.18 11.31 -11.42
C ALA A 282 6.19 12.02 -12.34
N ILE A 283 5.71 12.65 -13.42
CA ILE A 283 6.55 13.42 -14.34
C ILE A 283 7.07 14.70 -13.67
N LEU A 284 6.21 15.47 -13.01
CA LEU A 284 6.59 16.72 -12.35
C LEU A 284 7.64 16.49 -11.24
N LEU A 285 7.48 15.42 -10.46
CA LEU A 285 8.44 15.05 -9.40
C LEU A 285 9.83 14.68 -9.96
N GLN A 286 9.90 14.12 -11.17
CA GLN A 286 11.17 13.79 -11.81
C GLN A 286 11.81 14.96 -12.57
N ASN A 287 11.03 15.97 -12.96
CA ASN A 287 11.47 17.04 -13.86
C ASN A 287 11.34 18.43 -13.18
N GLN A 288 12.17 18.70 -12.17
CA GLN A 288 12.37 20.03 -11.55
C GLN A 288 11.11 20.72 -10.97
N LEU A 289 10.02 19.98 -10.71
CA LEU A 289 8.79 20.49 -10.08
C LEU A 289 8.04 21.59 -10.88
N SER A 290 8.50 21.91 -12.10
CA SER A 290 7.86 22.86 -13.01
C SER A 290 8.10 22.45 -14.46
N MET A 291 7.09 22.59 -15.32
CA MET A 291 7.16 22.18 -16.72
C MET A 291 6.16 22.96 -17.57
N ASP A 292 6.51 23.21 -18.82
CA ASP A 292 5.60 23.80 -19.80
C ASP A 292 4.46 22.83 -20.11
N LEU A 293 3.24 23.34 -20.26
CA LEU A 293 2.03 22.50 -20.36
C LEU A 293 2.12 21.51 -21.52
N ASP A 294 2.56 21.95 -22.70
CA ASP A 294 2.68 21.11 -23.90
C ASP A 294 3.63 19.93 -23.68
N THR A 295 4.79 20.20 -23.07
CA THR A 295 5.79 19.17 -22.75
C THR A 295 5.26 18.20 -21.70
N LEU A 296 4.49 18.70 -20.72
CA LEU A 296 3.88 17.87 -19.69
C LEU A 296 2.83 16.93 -20.29
N VAL A 297 2.00 17.44 -21.22
CA VAL A 297 0.99 16.63 -21.92
C VAL A 297 1.67 15.54 -22.75
N GLU A 298 2.71 15.85 -23.51
CA GLU A 298 3.47 14.88 -24.30
C GLU A 298 4.05 13.76 -23.42
N LYS A 299 4.77 14.12 -22.35
CA LYS A 299 5.34 13.15 -21.41
C LYS A 299 4.26 12.32 -20.70
N THR A 300 3.12 12.93 -20.39
CA THR A 300 1.98 12.23 -19.75
C THR A 300 1.37 11.19 -20.69
N LEU A 301 1.25 11.51 -21.98
CA LEU A 301 0.80 10.55 -22.99
C LEU A 301 1.79 9.40 -23.19
N TRP A 302 3.09 9.70 -23.20
CA TRP A 302 4.12 8.66 -23.23
C TRP A 302 4.02 7.73 -22.01
N LEU A 303 3.89 8.29 -20.80
CA LEU A 303 3.76 7.51 -19.58
C LEU A 303 2.44 6.73 -19.51
N LYS A 304 1.34 7.27 -20.08
CA LYS A 304 0.08 6.56 -20.27
C LYS A 304 0.30 5.29 -21.10
N GLY A 305 0.97 5.40 -22.26
CA GLY A 305 1.27 4.25 -23.10
C GLY A 305 2.13 3.21 -22.39
N LEU A 306 3.14 3.65 -21.63
CA LEU A 306 3.99 2.76 -20.84
C LEU A 306 3.21 2.05 -19.73
N THR A 307 2.33 2.77 -19.02
CA THR A 307 1.48 2.22 -17.95
C THR A 307 0.54 1.14 -18.49
N GLN A 308 -0.08 1.39 -19.66
CA GLN A 308 -0.95 0.42 -20.33
C GLN A 308 -0.15 -0.80 -20.82
N ALA A 309 1.06 -0.60 -21.35
CA ALA A 309 1.92 -1.69 -21.77
C ALA A 309 2.29 -2.63 -20.61
N PHE A 310 2.45 -2.07 -19.40
CA PHE A 310 2.70 -2.81 -18.16
C PHE A 310 1.45 -3.37 -17.48
N GLY A 311 0.27 -3.24 -18.10
CA GLY A 311 -0.97 -3.82 -17.60
C GLY A 311 -1.68 -2.99 -16.53
N GLY A 312 -1.33 -1.72 -16.36
CA GLY A 312 -2.05 -0.83 -15.45
C GLY A 312 -3.46 -0.48 -15.95
N PHE A 313 -4.45 -0.55 -15.06
CA PHE A 313 -5.83 -0.16 -15.36
C PHE A 313 -5.99 1.37 -15.23
N LEU A 314 -5.83 2.08 -16.35
CA LEU A 314 -5.89 3.56 -16.37
C LEU A 314 -7.29 4.09 -16.72
N LEU A 315 -7.78 5.01 -15.91
CA LEU A 315 -9.05 5.72 -16.08
C LEU A 315 -8.83 6.98 -16.93
N TRP A 316 -8.55 6.79 -18.21
CA TRP A 316 -8.39 7.89 -19.15
C TRP A 316 -9.71 8.17 -19.89
N PRO A 317 -10.25 9.40 -19.88
CA PRO A 317 -11.45 9.73 -20.65
C PRO A 317 -11.20 9.63 -22.17
N ASP A 318 -11.97 8.80 -22.88
CA ASP A 318 -11.80 8.59 -24.33
C ASP A 318 -12.27 9.77 -25.18
N ASN A 319 -13.20 10.59 -24.66
CA ASN A 319 -13.87 11.67 -25.39
C ASN A 319 -13.29 13.07 -25.12
N GLN A 320 -12.12 13.16 -24.47
CA GLN A 320 -11.50 14.43 -24.12
C GLN A 320 -10.11 14.55 -24.73
N LEU A 321 -9.73 15.77 -25.08
CA LEU A 321 -8.37 16.02 -25.56
C LEU A 321 -7.37 15.79 -24.42
N PRO A 322 -6.16 15.27 -24.71
CA PRO A 322 -5.16 15.02 -23.67
C PRO A 322 -4.83 16.24 -22.80
N GLU A 323 -4.81 17.41 -23.41
CA GLU A 323 -4.59 18.68 -22.72
C GLU A 323 -5.70 18.98 -21.70
N GLU A 324 -6.97 18.80 -22.06
CA GLU A 324 -8.12 18.97 -21.17
C GLU A 324 -8.08 18.00 -20.00
N VAL A 325 -7.65 16.75 -20.22
CA VAL A 325 -7.49 15.74 -19.17
C VAL A 325 -6.40 16.16 -18.17
N VAL A 326 -5.27 16.67 -18.65
CA VAL A 326 -4.17 17.15 -17.79
C VAL A 326 -4.59 18.42 -17.04
N GLN A 327 -5.21 19.39 -17.71
CA GLN A 327 -5.69 20.63 -17.09
C GLN A 327 -6.76 20.35 -16.02
N SER A 328 -7.76 19.51 -16.32
CA SER A 328 -8.81 19.15 -15.36
C SER A 328 -8.24 18.42 -14.13
N SER A 329 -7.23 17.57 -14.32
CA SER A 329 -6.49 16.94 -13.22
C SER A 329 -5.79 17.98 -12.35
N ILE A 330 -5.09 18.95 -12.95
CA ILE A 330 -4.43 20.04 -12.21
C ILE A 330 -5.45 20.90 -11.44
N LEU A 331 -6.61 21.19 -12.05
CA LEU A 331 -7.67 21.96 -11.39
C LEU A 331 -8.23 21.26 -10.16
N LEU A 332 -8.47 19.94 -10.23
CA LEU A 332 -8.93 19.14 -9.10
C LEU A 332 -7.90 19.15 -7.95
N HIS A 333 -6.60 19.13 -8.30
CA HIS A 333 -5.48 19.16 -7.37
C HIS A 333 -4.85 20.55 -7.25
N SER A 334 -5.66 21.60 -7.32
CA SER A 334 -5.21 23.00 -7.25
C SER A 334 -4.54 23.38 -5.93
N ASN A 335 -4.64 22.55 -4.88
CA ASN A 335 -3.86 22.67 -3.65
C ASN A 335 -2.39 22.26 -3.82
N LEU A 336 -2.07 21.43 -4.83
CA LEU A 336 -0.74 20.89 -5.08
C LEU A 336 -0.05 21.50 -6.29
N ALA A 337 -0.79 21.85 -7.34
CA ALA A 337 -0.24 22.45 -8.56
C ALA A 337 -1.07 23.63 -9.06
N SER A 338 -0.45 24.50 -9.85
CA SER A 338 -1.13 25.58 -10.55
C SER A 338 -0.51 25.80 -11.93
N LEU A 339 -1.34 26.22 -12.88
CA LEU A 339 -0.91 26.69 -14.19
C LEU A 339 -0.68 28.20 -14.13
N VAL A 340 0.54 28.65 -14.42
CA VAL A 340 0.96 30.06 -14.44
C VAL A 340 1.74 30.30 -15.73
N ASN A 341 1.23 31.19 -16.60
CA ASN A 341 1.86 31.53 -17.89
C ASN A 341 2.22 30.28 -18.72
N ASP A 342 1.26 29.38 -18.93
CA ASP A 342 1.42 28.09 -19.64
C ASP A 342 2.46 27.13 -19.05
N ARG A 343 2.94 27.41 -17.82
CA ARG A 343 3.81 26.53 -17.06
C ARG A 343 3.08 25.97 -15.86
N VAL A 344 3.09 24.65 -15.72
CA VAL A 344 2.58 23.96 -14.55
C VAL A 344 3.66 23.96 -13.49
N VAL A 345 3.35 24.52 -12.33
CA VAL A 345 4.26 24.62 -11.20
C VAL A 345 3.63 23.92 -10.00
N LEU A 346 4.37 22.98 -9.40
CA LEU A 346 3.97 22.43 -8.11
C LEU A 346 4.08 23.54 -7.06
N LYS A 347 3.02 23.73 -6.27
CA LYS A 347 2.95 24.71 -5.20
C LYS A 347 3.90 24.32 -4.08
N VAL A 348 5.14 24.69 -4.26
CA VAL A 348 6.19 24.60 -3.27
C VAL A 348 6.50 26.05 -2.92
N GLU A 349 5.75 26.63 -1.98
CA GLU A 349 5.88 28.06 -1.66
C GLU A 349 7.35 28.40 -1.36
N SER A 350 7.88 29.33 -2.16
CA SER A 350 9.28 29.77 -2.14
C SER A 350 9.46 31.11 -1.40
N GLY A 351 8.49 31.52 -0.58
CA GLY A 351 8.52 32.80 0.13
C GLY A 351 8.35 32.60 1.63
N CYS A 352 9.45 32.74 2.38
CA CYS A 352 9.54 32.52 3.83
C CYS A 352 9.13 31.12 4.30
N SER A 353 10.00 30.48 5.09
CA SER A 353 9.71 29.23 5.78
C SER A 353 8.59 29.47 6.80
N GLU A 354 7.32 29.47 6.38
CA GLU A 354 6.21 29.34 7.31
C GLU A 354 6.29 27.94 7.91
N MET A 355 6.98 27.88 9.05
CA MET A 355 7.09 26.69 9.86
C MET A 355 5.75 26.41 10.52
N VAL A 356 4.99 25.47 9.99
CA VAL A 356 3.88 24.89 10.75
C VAL A 356 4.48 23.86 11.71
N LYS A 357 4.63 24.23 12.98
CA LYS A 357 5.24 23.39 14.04
C LYS A 357 6.68 22.95 13.74
N GLY A 358 7.49 23.83 13.16
CA GLY A 358 8.91 23.55 12.88
C GLY A 358 9.17 22.71 11.62
N ILE A 359 8.14 22.45 10.79
CA ILE A 359 8.27 21.71 9.54
C ILE A 359 8.10 22.65 8.36
N VAL A 360 8.98 22.50 7.36
CA VAL A 360 8.91 23.24 6.10
C VAL A 360 7.67 22.80 5.32
N LEU A 361 6.75 23.73 5.05
CA LEU A 361 5.52 23.50 4.29
C LEU A 361 5.77 22.80 2.94
N ARG A 362 6.91 23.10 2.31
CA ARG A 362 7.44 22.41 1.12
C ARG A 362 7.42 20.89 1.23
N HIS A 363 7.85 20.32 2.36
CA HIS A 363 7.93 18.87 2.53
C HIS A 363 6.53 18.23 2.59
N ILE A 364 5.53 18.95 3.09
CA ILE A 364 4.15 18.44 3.16
C ILE A 364 3.58 18.26 1.74
N ASN A 365 3.70 19.27 0.90
CA ASN A 365 3.19 19.21 -0.48
C ASN A 365 3.93 18.16 -1.32
N LEU A 366 5.26 18.06 -1.15
CA LEU A 366 6.06 17.04 -1.82
C LEU A 366 5.70 15.61 -1.37
N LEU A 367 5.45 15.38 -0.08
CA LEU A 367 5.00 14.08 0.41
C LEU A 367 3.58 13.73 -0.06
N MET A 368 2.67 14.71 -0.18
CA MET A 368 1.36 14.49 -0.80
C MET A 368 1.51 14.08 -2.27
N CYS A 369 2.36 14.76 -3.03
CA CYS A 369 2.68 14.39 -4.41
C CYS A 369 3.31 12.98 -4.50
N SER A 370 4.24 12.66 -3.59
CA SER A 370 4.84 11.32 -3.50
C SER A 370 3.79 10.26 -3.23
N ALA A 371 2.78 10.52 -2.38
CA ALA A 371 1.69 9.57 -2.17
C ALA A 371 0.92 9.25 -3.47
N TYR A 372 0.63 10.25 -4.31
CA TYR A 372 0.03 10.00 -5.63
C TYR A 372 0.95 9.19 -6.54
N ARG A 373 2.23 9.57 -6.67
CA ARG A 373 3.25 8.79 -7.42
C ARG A 373 3.33 7.34 -6.91
N ASN A 374 3.22 7.12 -5.61
CA ASN A 374 3.38 5.80 -5.00
C ASN A 374 2.29 4.80 -5.40
N GLN A 375 1.11 5.26 -5.81
CA GLN A 375 0.06 4.39 -6.34
C GLN A 375 0.48 3.74 -7.67
N LEU A 376 1.24 4.48 -8.49
CA LEU A 376 1.78 4.01 -9.76
C LEU A 376 2.85 2.91 -9.56
N LEU A 377 3.62 2.98 -8.47
CA LEU A 377 4.78 2.10 -8.23
C LEU A 377 4.44 0.60 -8.26
N ASN A 378 3.22 0.23 -7.86
CA ASN A 378 2.83 -1.18 -7.80
C ASN A 378 2.88 -1.88 -9.18
N ILE A 379 2.64 -1.13 -10.25
CA ILE A 379 2.71 -1.63 -11.64
C ILE A 379 4.15 -1.63 -12.16
N PHE A 380 4.95 -0.68 -11.70
CA PHE A 380 6.31 -0.46 -12.19
C PHE A 380 7.39 -1.21 -11.41
N VAL A 381 7.07 -1.81 -10.26
CA VAL A 381 8.07 -2.39 -9.35
C VAL A 381 8.99 -3.41 -10.00
N ARG A 382 8.45 -4.41 -10.72
CA ARG A 382 9.27 -5.44 -11.37
C ARG A 382 10.17 -4.86 -12.46
N PRO A 383 9.66 -4.15 -13.49
CA PRO A 383 10.52 -3.58 -14.53
C PRO A 383 11.50 -2.54 -13.98
N SER A 384 11.11 -1.75 -12.97
CA SER A 384 12.02 -0.79 -12.33
C SER A 384 13.14 -1.45 -11.55
N LEU A 385 12.89 -2.52 -10.81
CA LEU A 385 13.98 -3.25 -10.14
C LEU A 385 14.95 -3.89 -11.14
N VAL A 386 14.46 -4.36 -12.30
CA VAL A 386 15.33 -4.83 -13.38
C VAL A 386 16.15 -3.65 -13.96
N ALA A 387 15.52 -2.50 -14.19
CA ALA A 387 16.20 -1.31 -14.70
C ALA A 387 17.31 -0.81 -13.76
N VAL A 388 17.02 -0.75 -12.45
CA VAL A 388 18.02 -0.41 -11.43
C VAL A 388 19.12 -1.47 -11.41
N ALA A 389 18.78 -2.77 -11.45
CA ALA A 389 19.78 -3.83 -11.47
C ALA A 389 20.70 -3.78 -12.71
N LEU A 390 20.16 -3.42 -13.88
CA LEU A 390 20.94 -3.19 -15.10
C LEU A 390 21.90 -2.02 -14.93
N HIS A 391 21.45 -0.91 -14.35
CA HIS A 391 22.28 0.26 -14.08
C HIS A 391 23.42 -0.04 -13.09
N MET A 392 23.16 -0.89 -12.10
CA MET A 392 24.15 -1.30 -11.09
C MET A 392 25.14 -2.37 -11.59
N THR A 393 24.89 -2.98 -12.75
CA THR A 393 25.66 -4.15 -13.24
C THR A 393 26.36 -3.85 -14.56
N PRO A 394 27.68 -3.60 -14.58
CA PRO A 394 28.40 -3.20 -15.79
C PRO A 394 28.48 -4.29 -16.88
N GLY A 395 28.37 -5.58 -16.51
CA GLY A 395 28.56 -6.70 -17.44
C GLY A 395 27.33 -7.12 -18.24
N LEU A 396 26.14 -6.57 -17.96
CA LEU A 396 24.85 -6.89 -18.60
C LEU A 396 24.54 -8.40 -18.77
N ARG A 397 25.21 -9.28 -18.00
CA ARG A 397 24.94 -10.72 -17.98
C ARG A 397 23.67 -10.98 -17.17
N LYS A 398 22.77 -11.80 -17.71
CA LYS A 398 21.48 -12.11 -17.07
C LYS A 398 21.64 -12.61 -15.63
N GLU A 399 22.66 -13.42 -15.36
CA GLU A 399 22.93 -13.99 -14.03
C GLU A 399 23.34 -12.93 -12.99
N ASP A 400 24.16 -11.95 -13.39
CA ASP A 400 24.59 -10.87 -12.50
C ASP A 400 23.43 -9.91 -12.23
N VAL A 401 22.66 -9.57 -13.27
CA VAL A 401 21.46 -8.73 -13.14
C VAL A 401 20.42 -9.42 -12.26
N PHE A 402 20.22 -10.73 -12.40
CA PHE A 402 19.33 -11.50 -11.54
C PHE A 402 19.79 -11.51 -10.07
N SER A 403 21.10 -11.60 -9.83
CA SER A 403 21.68 -11.54 -8.48
C SER A 403 21.46 -10.17 -7.84
N CYS A 404 21.67 -9.09 -8.59
CA CYS A 404 21.38 -7.72 -8.15
C CYS A 404 19.88 -7.50 -7.92
N PHE A 405 19.02 -7.95 -8.84
CA PHE A 405 17.57 -7.89 -8.69
C PHE A 405 17.10 -8.63 -7.43
N SER A 406 17.64 -9.82 -7.17
CA SER A 406 17.30 -10.61 -5.99
C SER A 406 17.69 -9.90 -4.69
N PHE A 407 18.84 -9.21 -4.69
CA PHE A 407 19.27 -8.35 -3.60
C PHE A 407 18.31 -7.17 -3.39
N LEU A 408 18.01 -6.39 -4.45
CA LEU A 408 17.11 -5.23 -4.36
C LEU A 408 15.71 -5.65 -3.90
N ARG A 409 15.18 -6.75 -4.42
CA ARG A 409 13.88 -7.32 -3.99
C ARG A 409 13.89 -7.66 -2.50
N ASN A 410 15.00 -8.18 -1.97
CA ASN A 410 15.11 -8.49 -0.56
C ASN A 410 15.16 -7.20 0.29
N VAL A 411 15.92 -6.19 -0.14
CA VAL A 411 16.01 -4.86 0.50
C VAL A 411 14.63 -4.21 0.57
N PHE A 412 13.88 -4.21 -0.52
CA PHE A 412 12.58 -3.53 -0.63
C PHE A 412 11.37 -4.43 -0.33
N SER A 413 11.55 -5.59 0.30
CA SER A 413 10.43 -6.52 0.57
C SER A 413 9.44 -6.04 1.62
N ASP A 414 9.76 -5.02 2.42
CA ASP A 414 8.80 -4.32 3.29
C ASP A 414 8.17 -3.10 2.61
N GLU A 415 8.69 -2.67 1.45
CA GLU A 415 8.21 -1.51 0.68
C GLU A 415 7.16 -1.89 -0.36
N PHE A 416 7.33 -3.06 -0.99
CA PHE A 416 6.49 -3.53 -2.08
C PHE A 416 6.05 -4.98 -1.87
N ILE A 417 4.94 -5.34 -2.51
CA ILE A 417 4.33 -6.66 -2.38
C ILE A 417 4.96 -7.64 -3.38
N PHE A 418 5.72 -8.59 -2.86
CA PHE A 418 6.25 -9.72 -3.63
C PHE A 418 5.78 -11.03 -3.05
N LEU A 419 5.37 -11.99 -3.90
CA LEU A 419 4.97 -13.30 -3.41
C LEU A 419 6.20 -14.05 -2.87
N PRO A 420 6.18 -14.59 -1.65
CA PRO A 420 7.30 -15.38 -1.11
C PRO A 420 7.66 -16.54 -2.04
N GLY A 421 8.95 -16.77 -2.28
CA GLY A 421 9.45 -17.85 -3.15
C GLY A 421 9.41 -17.58 -4.66
N ASN A 422 8.84 -16.47 -5.13
CA ASN A 422 8.66 -16.17 -6.55
C ASN A 422 9.75 -15.30 -7.20
N THR A 423 10.94 -15.17 -6.60
CA THR A 423 11.98 -14.23 -7.08
C THR A 423 12.32 -14.39 -8.57
N LEU A 424 12.44 -15.62 -9.08
CA LEU A 424 12.70 -15.85 -10.50
C LEU A 424 11.54 -15.39 -11.39
N ARG A 425 10.30 -15.67 -10.98
CA ARG A 425 9.11 -15.25 -11.73
C ARG A 425 8.97 -13.73 -11.75
N ASP A 426 9.20 -13.05 -10.63
CA ASP A 426 9.16 -11.59 -10.55
C ASP A 426 10.24 -10.96 -11.49
N PHE A 427 11.42 -11.59 -11.58
CA PHE A 427 12.48 -11.16 -12.50
C PHE A 427 12.10 -11.36 -13.97
N GLU A 428 11.60 -12.55 -14.30
CA GLU A 428 11.16 -12.87 -15.67
C GLU A 428 10.01 -11.99 -16.13
N GLU A 429 9.07 -11.69 -15.25
CA GLU A 429 7.97 -10.74 -15.49
C GLU A 429 8.51 -9.33 -15.78
N GLY A 430 9.45 -8.83 -14.95
CA GLY A 430 10.10 -7.54 -15.18
C GLY A 430 10.82 -7.47 -16.53
N CYS A 431 11.58 -8.51 -16.88
CA CYS A 431 12.24 -8.61 -18.19
C CYS A 431 11.23 -8.68 -19.34
N TYR A 432 10.17 -9.47 -19.20
CA TYR A 432 9.12 -9.61 -20.21
C TYR A 432 8.45 -8.26 -20.51
N LEU A 433 8.09 -7.49 -19.46
CA LEU A 433 7.49 -6.17 -19.62
C LEU A 433 8.44 -5.20 -20.34
N LEU A 434 9.72 -5.21 -20.01
CA LEU A 434 10.74 -4.39 -20.69
C LEU A 434 10.98 -4.82 -22.16
N CYS A 435 10.89 -6.12 -22.47
CA CYS A 435 10.95 -6.59 -23.85
C CYS A 435 9.70 -6.17 -24.64
N LYS A 436 8.52 -6.23 -24.02
CA LYS A 436 7.24 -5.83 -24.63
C LYS A 436 7.24 -4.35 -25.04
N THR A 437 7.98 -3.50 -24.33
CA THR A 437 8.12 -2.07 -24.65
C THR A 437 9.34 -1.76 -25.52
N GLU A 438 9.98 -2.80 -26.08
CA GLU A 438 11.23 -2.70 -26.85
C GLU A 438 12.38 -2.04 -26.08
N ALA A 439 12.31 -1.93 -24.74
CA ALA A 439 13.34 -1.26 -23.95
C ALA A 439 14.61 -2.11 -23.84
N ILE A 440 14.45 -3.44 -23.75
CA ILE A 440 15.55 -4.39 -23.74
C ILE A 440 15.31 -5.52 -24.74
N GLN A 441 16.40 -6.11 -25.22
CA GLN A 441 16.41 -7.34 -25.99
C GLN A 441 17.19 -8.42 -25.24
N MET A 442 16.64 -9.63 -25.17
CA MET A 442 17.26 -10.76 -24.49
C MET A 442 17.96 -11.67 -25.51
N THR A 443 19.29 -11.70 -25.50
CA THR A 443 20.09 -12.59 -26.35
C THR A 443 20.73 -13.68 -25.49
N GLY A 444 19.97 -14.75 -25.24
CA GLY A 444 20.41 -15.92 -24.47
C GLY A 444 20.88 -15.57 -23.05
N LYS A 445 22.18 -15.28 -22.89
CA LYS A 445 22.82 -14.94 -21.61
C LYS A 445 23.01 -13.45 -21.36
N ALA A 446 22.83 -12.59 -22.37
CA ALA A 446 23.04 -11.15 -22.26
C ALA A 446 21.73 -10.37 -22.40
N ILE A 447 21.68 -9.20 -21.75
CA ILE A 447 20.59 -8.23 -21.87
C ILE A 447 21.14 -7.02 -22.63
N ILE A 448 20.55 -6.69 -23.78
CA ILE A 448 20.96 -5.56 -24.61
C ILE A 448 19.93 -4.45 -24.42
N ILE A 449 20.40 -3.24 -24.11
CA ILE A 449 19.57 -2.04 -24.01
C ILE A 449 19.42 -1.43 -25.40
N THR A 450 18.19 -1.14 -25.81
CA THR A 450 17.93 -0.49 -27.10
C THR A 450 18.03 1.03 -26.98
N ASN A 451 18.21 1.73 -28.10
CA ASN A 451 18.26 3.20 -28.10
C ASN A 451 16.97 3.85 -27.55
N LYS A 452 15.80 3.27 -27.86
CA LYS A 452 14.50 3.69 -27.30
C LYS A 452 14.38 3.33 -25.82
N GLY A 453 15.04 2.25 -25.40
CA GLY A 453 15.05 1.76 -24.03
C GLY A 453 15.72 2.68 -23.04
N ASN A 454 16.67 3.52 -23.47
CA ASN A 454 17.34 4.46 -22.56
C ASN A 454 16.35 5.38 -21.84
N ALA A 455 15.41 6.00 -22.56
CA ALA A 455 14.41 6.88 -21.94
C ALA A 455 13.49 6.14 -20.96
N VAL A 456 13.09 4.90 -21.30
CA VAL A 456 12.28 4.04 -20.42
C VAL A 456 13.07 3.69 -19.17
N LEU A 457 14.31 3.22 -19.31
CA LEU A 457 15.16 2.83 -18.19
C LEU A 457 15.49 4.03 -17.28
N GLU A 458 15.80 5.19 -17.85
CA GLU A 458 16.04 6.43 -17.11
C GLU A 458 14.81 6.82 -16.27
N PHE A 459 13.60 6.77 -16.86
CA PHE A 459 12.36 7.01 -16.13
C PHE A 459 12.16 6.00 -14.99
N LEU A 460 12.37 4.71 -15.26
CA LEU A 460 12.19 3.63 -14.29
C LEU A 460 13.19 3.71 -13.13
N ILE A 461 14.44 4.03 -13.43
CA ILE A 461 15.49 4.28 -12.43
C ILE A 461 15.13 5.52 -11.63
N GLY A 462 14.74 6.62 -12.29
CA GLY A 462 14.30 7.86 -11.64
C GLY A 462 13.09 7.66 -10.72
N LEU A 463 12.20 6.73 -11.05
CA LEU A 463 11.02 6.40 -10.25
C LEU A 463 11.38 5.69 -8.93
N PHE A 464 12.45 4.88 -8.93
CA PHE A 464 12.90 4.11 -7.77
C PHE A 464 14.10 4.71 -7.04
N LYS A 465 14.78 5.68 -7.66
CA LYS A 465 15.88 6.44 -7.08
C LYS A 465 15.58 6.97 -5.67
N PRO A 466 14.39 7.54 -5.36
CA PRO A 466 14.11 8.01 -4.01
C PRO A 466 14.15 6.91 -2.94
N PHE A 467 13.79 5.68 -3.27
CA PHE A 467 13.86 4.55 -2.33
C PHE A 467 15.31 4.12 -2.08
N VAL A 468 16.10 3.99 -3.15
CA VAL A 468 17.53 3.66 -3.06
C VAL A 468 18.28 4.72 -2.25
N GLU A 469 18.09 6.00 -2.60
CA GLU A 469 18.73 7.12 -1.89
C GLU A 469 18.28 7.23 -0.44
N SER A 470 16.99 7.01 -0.14
CA SER A 470 16.52 7.04 1.24
C SER A 470 17.19 5.94 2.08
N TYR A 471 17.31 4.73 1.54
CA TYR A 471 18.01 3.65 2.23
C TYR A 471 19.51 3.97 2.42
N GLN A 472 20.16 4.59 1.42
CA GLN A 472 21.53 5.08 1.56
C GLN A 472 21.67 6.16 2.64
N ILE A 473 20.71 7.11 2.75
CA ILE A 473 20.70 8.15 3.79
C ILE A 473 20.58 7.51 5.17
N VAL A 474 19.70 6.52 5.33
CA VAL A 474 19.57 5.78 6.59
C VAL A 474 20.86 5.03 6.91
N SER A 475 21.48 4.34 5.95
CA SER A 475 22.77 3.67 6.17
C SER A 475 23.88 4.64 6.57
N LYS A 476 23.95 5.82 5.93
CA LYS A 476 24.90 6.88 6.30
C LYS A 476 24.67 7.36 7.72
N TYR A 477 23.41 7.60 8.11
CA TYR A 477 23.06 7.98 9.47
C TYR A 477 23.53 6.93 10.48
N LEU A 478 23.24 5.64 10.24
CA LEU A 478 23.64 4.56 11.16
C LEU A 478 25.15 4.39 11.32
N LEU A 479 25.96 4.80 10.33
CA LEU A 479 27.42 4.80 10.45
C LEU A 479 27.99 6.03 11.18
N HIS A 480 27.19 7.09 11.33
CA HIS A 480 27.58 8.28 12.10
C HIS A 480 26.98 8.28 13.51
N GLU A 481 26.11 7.31 13.83
CA GLU A 481 25.46 7.24 15.12
C GLU A 481 26.45 6.73 16.17
N GLU A 482 26.74 7.56 17.18
CA GLU A 482 27.66 7.21 18.28
C GLU A 482 26.96 6.42 19.40
N GLU A 483 25.62 6.34 19.41
CA GLU A 483 24.87 5.55 20.40
C GLU A 483 24.95 4.04 20.09
N ASP A 484 25.44 3.25 21.05
CA ASP A 484 25.52 1.77 20.94
C ASP A 484 24.15 1.11 20.72
N CYS A 485 23.07 1.73 21.22
CA CYS A 485 21.73 1.17 21.26
C CYS A 485 20.66 2.26 21.19
N PHE A 486 19.66 2.10 20.33
CA PHE A 486 18.54 3.03 20.20
C PHE A 486 17.18 2.32 20.18
N THR A 487 16.12 3.06 20.50
CA THR A 487 14.73 2.63 20.31
C THR A 487 14.20 3.06 18.95
N GLU A 488 13.15 2.39 18.46
CA GLU A 488 12.47 2.79 17.20
C GLU A 488 12.03 4.27 17.23
N LYS A 489 11.56 4.78 18.38
CA LYS A 489 11.14 6.17 18.51
C LYS A 489 12.30 7.15 18.36
N GLN A 490 13.46 6.87 18.98
CA GLN A 490 14.66 7.70 18.85
C GLN A 490 15.14 7.70 17.41
N TYR A 491 15.26 6.51 16.80
CA TYR A 491 15.64 6.34 15.40
C TYR A 491 14.78 7.19 14.44
N LEU A 492 13.45 7.14 14.56
CA LEU A 492 12.56 7.91 13.67
C LEU A 492 12.70 9.42 13.82
N VAL A 493 13.10 9.91 14.99
CA VAL A 493 13.33 11.35 15.21
C VAL A 493 14.70 11.75 14.69
N ALA A 494 15.73 10.96 14.99
CA ALA A 494 17.11 11.23 14.64
C ALA A 494 17.36 11.15 13.12
N VAL A 495 16.89 10.09 12.44
CA VAL A 495 16.96 9.98 10.97
C VAL A 495 16.27 11.16 10.29
N ARG A 496 15.11 11.59 10.80
CA ARG A 496 14.39 12.73 10.21
C ARG A 496 15.19 14.02 10.38
N LYS A 497 15.76 14.25 11.56
CA LYS A 497 16.62 15.42 11.82
C LYS A 497 17.85 15.42 10.90
N PHE A 498 18.53 14.29 10.77
CA PHE A 498 19.67 14.11 9.87
C PHE A 498 19.28 14.36 8.41
N THR A 499 18.16 13.81 7.97
CA THR A 499 17.63 14.02 6.61
C THR A 499 17.30 15.49 6.35
N SER A 500 16.62 16.16 7.29
CA SER A 500 16.33 17.60 7.15
C SER A 500 17.61 18.42 6.99
N GLN A 501 18.66 18.13 7.77
CA GLN A 501 19.95 18.82 7.64
C GLN A 501 20.57 18.63 6.24
N LEU A 502 20.52 17.41 5.68
CA LEU A 502 21.01 17.16 4.33
C LEU A 502 20.21 17.89 3.25
N LEU A 503 18.90 18.03 3.43
CA LEU A 503 18.03 18.78 2.52
C LEU A 503 18.31 20.28 2.61
N ASP A 504 18.45 20.82 3.83
CA ASP A 504 18.74 22.23 4.08
C ASP A 504 20.12 22.65 3.54
N GLN A 505 21.11 21.75 3.62
CA GLN A 505 22.44 21.94 3.05
C GLN A 505 22.51 21.72 1.53
N GLY A 506 21.42 21.23 0.91
CA GLY A 506 21.41 20.85 -0.51
C GLY A 506 22.25 19.61 -0.85
N ALA A 507 22.74 18.88 0.16
CA ALA A 507 23.52 17.65 -0.03
C ALA A 507 22.66 16.47 -0.53
N SER A 508 21.34 16.56 -0.37
CA SER A 508 20.36 15.63 -0.94
C SER A 508 19.11 16.40 -1.39
N GLN A 509 18.38 15.85 -2.35
CA GLN A 509 17.05 16.31 -2.75
C GLN A 509 15.95 15.29 -2.39
N CYS A 510 16.32 14.19 -1.74
CA CYS A 510 15.43 13.06 -1.44
C CYS A 510 14.54 13.35 -0.22
N PHE A 511 13.43 14.05 -0.45
CA PHE A 511 12.45 14.36 0.60
C PHE A 511 11.65 13.12 1.07
N ASP A 512 11.62 12.05 0.28
CA ASP A 512 10.95 10.78 0.62
C ASP A 512 11.53 10.16 1.91
N ALA A 513 12.83 10.39 2.19
CA ALA A 513 13.51 9.92 3.40
C ALA A 513 12.96 10.52 4.72
N LEU A 514 12.19 11.62 4.64
CA LEU A 514 11.51 12.21 5.80
C LEU A 514 10.31 11.37 6.28
N SER A 515 9.79 10.50 5.40
CA SER A 515 8.63 9.66 5.64
C SER A 515 8.89 8.62 6.73
N SER A 516 8.10 8.67 7.81
CA SER A 516 8.18 7.68 8.89
C SER A 516 7.81 6.27 8.44
N ASP A 517 6.97 6.11 7.41
CA ASP A 517 6.69 4.79 6.80
C ASP A 517 7.95 4.21 6.16
N LEU A 518 8.67 5.01 5.36
CA LEU A 518 9.90 4.59 4.71
C LEU A 518 10.97 4.27 5.75
N GLN A 519 11.15 5.13 6.76
CA GLN A 519 12.11 4.89 7.84
C GLN A 519 11.83 3.57 8.58
N LYS A 520 10.57 3.26 8.88
CA LYS A 520 10.19 1.98 9.51
C LYS A 520 10.47 0.78 8.61
N ASN A 521 10.18 0.91 7.33
CA ASN A 521 10.43 -0.14 6.34
C ASN A 521 11.94 -0.38 6.16
N ALA A 522 12.74 0.68 6.13
CA ALA A 522 14.20 0.60 6.11
C ALA A 522 14.75 -0.10 7.36
N LEU A 523 14.28 0.28 8.56
CA LEU A 523 14.67 -0.39 9.81
C LEU A 523 14.28 -1.88 9.80
N ALA A 524 13.07 -2.23 9.36
CA ALA A 524 12.63 -3.61 9.25
C ALA A 524 13.50 -4.42 8.27
N ALA A 525 13.84 -3.83 7.13
CA ALA A 525 14.73 -4.42 6.16
C ALA A 525 16.14 -4.61 6.71
N PHE A 526 16.68 -3.62 7.42
CA PHE A 526 18.03 -3.70 8.00
C PHE A 526 18.12 -4.77 9.09
N VAL A 527 17.05 -4.98 9.86
CA VAL A 527 16.96 -6.10 10.81
C VAL A 527 16.95 -7.44 10.08
N ARG A 528 16.18 -7.59 9.00
CA ARG A 528 16.15 -8.83 8.20
C ARG A 528 17.50 -9.12 7.54
N LEU A 529 18.20 -8.06 7.13
CA LEU A 529 19.50 -8.14 6.44
C LEU A 529 20.69 -8.28 7.40
N GLY A 530 20.48 -8.26 8.73
CA GLY A 530 21.57 -8.37 9.71
C GLY A 530 22.42 -7.10 9.88
N VAL A 531 21.98 -5.99 9.29
CA VAL A 531 22.61 -4.66 9.41
C VAL A 531 22.33 -4.05 10.78
N VAL A 532 21.16 -4.35 11.35
CA VAL A 532 20.76 -3.93 12.70
C VAL A 532 20.29 -5.15 13.48
N GLU A 533 20.82 -5.36 14.69
CA GLU A 533 20.33 -6.40 15.58
C GLU A 533 19.13 -5.88 16.39
N ARG A 534 18.12 -6.72 16.58
CA ARG A 534 16.94 -6.40 17.41
C ARG A 534 16.94 -7.24 18.69
N LYS A 535 17.04 -6.59 19.85
CA LYS A 535 16.99 -7.21 21.18
C LYS A 535 15.73 -6.75 21.93
N LYS A 536 15.13 -7.63 22.74
CA LYS A 536 13.95 -7.30 23.55
C LYS A 536 14.39 -7.07 25.00
N VAL A 537 14.17 -5.87 25.52
CA VAL A 537 14.53 -5.43 26.88
C VAL A 537 13.30 -4.79 27.53
N ASP A 538 12.87 -5.27 28.68
CA ASP A 538 11.75 -4.70 29.47
C ASP A 538 10.48 -4.39 28.66
N ASN A 539 10.04 -5.35 27.83
CA ASN A 539 8.91 -5.24 26.90
C ASN A 539 9.07 -4.23 25.74
N ASN A 540 10.21 -3.54 25.64
CA ASN A 540 10.57 -2.71 24.51
C ASN A 540 11.59 -3.42 23.61
N TYR A 541 11.71 -2.96 22.36
CA TYR A 541 12.75 -3.39 21.44
C TYR A 541 13.84 -2.34 21.38
N VAL A 542 15.09 -2.79 21.52
CA VAL A 542 16.30 -2.00 21.38
C VAL A 542 17.07 -2.53 20.17
N PHE A 543 17.71 -1.63 19.45
CA PHE A 543 18.40 -1.90 18.20
C PHE A 543 19.88 -1.50 18.33
N SER A 544 20.77 -2.33 17.80
CA SER A 544 22.21 -2.05 17.74
C SER A 544 22.74 -2.23 16.33
N VAL A 545 23.69 -1.38 15.91
CA VAL A 545 24.22 -1.33 14.54
C VAL A 545 25.34 -2.35 14.36
N ASN A 546 25.35 -3.03 13.21
CA ASN A 546 26.49 -3.83 12.74
C ASN A 546 27.24 -3.01 11.68
N GLU A 547 28.30 -2.31 12.08
CA GLU A 547 29.05 -1.39 11.21
C GLU A 547 29.61 -2.05 9.94
N PRO A 548 30.25 -3.25 9.98
CA PRO A 548 30.70 -3.95 8.78
C PRO A 548 29.56 -4.24 7.79
N ALA A 549 28.43 -4.76 8.28
CA ALA A 549 27.28 -5.08 7.43
C ALA A 549 26.64 -3.80 6.86
N THR A 550 26.61 -2.72 7.64
CA THR A 550 26.10 -1.41 7.21
C THR A 550 26.95 -0.81 6.10
N SER A 551 28.28 -0.88 6.24
CA SER A 551 29.23 -0.38 5.24
C SER A 551 29.11 -1.16 3.93
N LYS A 552 29.04 -2.50 4.00
CA LYS A 552 28.81 -3.37 2.84
C LYS A 552 27.49 -3.06 2.14
N LEU A 553 26.39 -2.88 2.90
CA LEU A 553 25.11 -2.50 2.32
C LEU A 553 25.19 -1.14 1.60
N GLN A 554 25.85 -0.15 2.20
CA GLN A 554 26.01 1.17 1.60
C GLN A 554 26.82 1.11 0.30
N GLU A 555 27.88 0.30 0.23
CA GLU A 555 28.67 0.11 -0.98
C GLU A 555 27.86 -0.59 -2.09
N MET A 556 27.11 -1.63 -1.73
CA MET A 556 26.24 -2.35 -2.66
C MET A 556 25.17 -1.43 -3.23
N LEU A 557 24.49 -0.63 -2.41
CA LEU A 557 23.51 0.35 -2.87
C LEU A 557 24.13 1.51 -3.64
N GLY A 558 25.40 1.83 -3.41
CA GLY A 558 26.14 2.93 -4.05
C GLY A 558 26.86 2.55 -5.34
N CYS A 559 26.65 1.34 -5.88
CA CYS A 559 27.33 0.81 -7.07
C CYS A 559 28.86 0.74 -6.96
N LYS A 560 29.43 0.73 -5.75
CA LYS A 560 30.90 0.73 -5.55
C LYS A 560 31.50 -0.67 -5.56
N THR A 561 30.70 -1.71 -5.34
CA THR A 561 31.12 -3.12 -5.36
C THR A 561 30.18 -3.98 -6.21
N SER A 562 30.75 -4.93 -6.97
CA SER A 562 29.95 -5.86 -7.79
C SER A 562 29.22 -6.87 -6.89
N ILE A 563 27.91 -7.03 -7.08
CA ILE A 563 27.09 -8.01 -6.38
C ILE A 563 27.43 -9.41 -6.94
N GLY A 564 28.48 -10.04 -6.42
CA GLY A 564 28.97 -11.34 -6.87
C GLY A 564 28.16 -12.53 -6.31
N LYS A 565 27.87 -13.49 -7.19
CA LYS A 565 27.34 -14.88 -7.08
C LYS A 565 26.41 -15.27 -5.89
N PRO A 566 25.43 -16.18 -6.11
CA PRO A 566 24.34 -16.45 -5.16
C PRO A 566 24.75 -17.00 -3.77
N ALA A 567 25.98 -17.49 -3.62
CA ALA A 567 26.49 -18.01 -2.35
C ALA A 567 27.01 -16.92 -1.39
N THR A 568 27.27 -15.71 -1.90
CA THR A 568 27.73 -14.53 -1.14
C THR A 568 26.62 -13.49 -0.91
N ALA A 569 25.39 -13.79 -1.32
CA ALA A 569 24.20 -12.95 -1.16
C ALA A 569 23.50 -13.08 0.21
N LYS A 570 24.24 -13.47 1.25
CA LYS A 570 23.89 -13.16 2.63
C LYS A 570 24.85 -12.06 3.08
N LEU A 571 24.29 -10.96 3.57
CA LEU A 571 25.06 -9.86 4.13
C LEU A 571 25.99 -10.38 5.22
#